data_AF-A0A7X5N569-F1
#
_entry.id   AF-A0A7X5N569-F1
#
_cell.length_a   1.000
_cell.length_b   1.000
_cell.length_c   1.000
_cell.angle_alpha   90.00
_cell.angle_beta   90.00
_cell.angle_gamma   90.00
#
_symmetry.space_group_name_H-M   'P 1'
#
loop_
_entity.id
_entity.type
_entity.pdbx_description
1 polymer ?
#
loop_
_entity_poly.entity_id
_entity_poly.type
_entity_poly.pdbx_seq_one_letter_code
_entity_poly.pdbx_strand_id
1 'polypeptide(L)' 'DPALTAKMLPSLQAVVGADNVYEPPLQMGAEDFSFYAQQVPSMFFFVGSTAKGIDPATAPSNHSPQFLLDESSLDVG' A
#
# COMPACT_ATOMS: atom_id res chain seq x y z
N ASP A 1 10.77 -7.36 5.92
CA ASP A 1 12.18 -7.75 5.64
C ASP A 1 12.77 -6.76 4.63
N PRO A 2 13.77 -5.94 5.00
CA PRO A 2 14.33 -4.92 4.11
C PRO A 2 14.95 -5.46 2.83
N ALA A 3 15.61 -6.63 2.88
CA ALA A 3 16.24 -7.23 1.71
C ALA A 3 15.18 -7.75 0.73
N LEU A 4 14.11 -8.36 1.25
CA LEU A 4 12.97 -8.76 0.43
C LEU A 4 12.27 -7.55 -0.19
N THR A 5 12.00 -6.49 0.59
CA THR A 5 11.38 -5.27 0.07
C THR A 5 12.20 -4.67 -1.07
N ALA A 6 13.53 -4.54 -0.91
CA ALA A 6 14.42 -4.05 -1.97
C ALA A 6 14.41 -4.94 -3.22
N LYS A 7 14.33 -6.27 -3.03
CA LYS A 7 14.26 -7.24 -4.13
C LYS A 7 12.95 -7.15 -4.92
N MET A 8 11.84 -6.81 -4.26
CA MET A 8 10.52 -6.71 -4.88
C MET A 8 10.23 -5.34 -5.53
N LEU A 9 10.96 -4.29 -5.13
CA LEU A 9 10.78 -2.93 -5.65
C LEU A 9 10.75 -2.85 -7.20
N PRO A 10 11.66 -3.50 -7.95
CA PRO A 10 11.61 -3.45 -9.42
C PRO A 10 10.32 -4.04 -10.00
N SER A 11 9.73 -5.06 -9.37
CA SER A 11 8.46 -5.65 -9.82
C SER A 11 7.32 -4.67 -9.67
N LEU A 12 7.24 -3.95 -8.54
CA LEU A 12 6.21 -2.92 -8.34
C LEU A 12 6.37 -1.79 -9.37
N GLN A 13 7.60 -1.31 -9.56
CA GLN A 13 7.91 -0.25 -10.53
C GLN A 13 7.61 -0.66 -11.97
N ALA A 14 7.76 -1.95 -12.32
CA ALA A 14 7.43 -2.45 -13.66
C ALA A 14 5.91 -2.45 -13.93
N VAL A 15 5.09 -2.63 -12.89
CA VAL A 15 3.62 -2.67 -13.03
C VAL A 15 3.03 -1.27 -13.07
N VAL A 16 3.39 -0.40 -12.13
CA VAL A 16 2.76 0.93 -11.98
C VAL A 16 3.64 2.09 -12.42
N GLY A 17 4.90 1.85 -12.81
CA GLY A 17 5.88 2.88 -13.11
C GLY A 17 6.60 3.41 -11.86
N ALA A 18 7.86 3.82 -12.02
CA ALA A 18 8.71 4.24 -10.90
C ALA A 18 8.15 5.45 -10.12
N ASP A 19 7.47 6.37 -10.80
CA ASP A 19 6.90 7.58 -10.20
C ASP A 19 5.67 7.29 -9.31
N ASN A 20 5.09 6.09 -9.41
CA ASN A 20 3.92 5.67 -8.63
C ASN A 20 4.28 4.72 -7.47
N VAL A 21 5.57 4.51 -7.19
CA VAL A 21 6.04 3.71 -6.05
C VAL A 21 6.91 4.57 -5.16
N TYR A 22 6.56 4.65 -3.88
CA TYR A 22 7.35 5.38 -2.89
C TYR A 22 7.36 4.62 -1.56
N GLU A 23 8.33 4.92 -0.71
CA GLU A 23 8.41 4.39 0.65
C GLU A 23 7.58 5.28 1.59
N PRO A 24 6.45 4.79 2.15
CA PRO A 24 5.63 5.58 3.04
C PRO A 24 6.27 5.67 4.45
N PRO A 25 5.86 6.65 5.27
CA PRO A 25 6.22 6.64 6.69
C PRO A 25 5.64 5.41 7.41
N LEU A 26 6.22 5.08 8.56
CA LEU A 26 5.74 3.99 9.41
C LEU A 26 4.26 4.18 9.78
N GLN A 27 3.50 3.09 9.71
CA GLN A 27 2.09 3.06 10.07
C GLN A 27 1.91 2.48 11.48
N MET A 28 1.02 3.08 12.27
CA MET A 28 0.70 2.64 13.63
C MET A 28 -0.61 1.82 13.71
N GLY A 29 -1.20 1.48 12.56
CA GLY A 29 -2.34 0.57 12.50
C GLY A 29 -1.94 -0.84 12.91
N ALA A 30 -2.83 -1.54 13.60
CA ALA A 30 -2.63 -2.95 13.94
C ALA A 30 -3.00 -3.83 12.75
N GLU A 31 -2.14 -4.81 12.44
CA GLU A 31 -2.30 -5.73 11.32
C GLU A 31 -1.82 -7.12 11.72
N ASP A 32 -2.67 -8.13 11.57
CA ASP A 32 -2.38 -9.50 11.99
C ASP A 32 -1.51 -10.26 10.96
N PHE A 33 -1.33 -9.71 9.76
CA PHE A 33 -0.35 -10.18 8.78
C PHE A 33 1.06 -10.32 9.38
N SER A 34 1.37 -9.52 10.41
CA SER A 34 2.61 -9.60 11.17
C SER A 34 2.92 -11.00 11.72
N PHE A 35 1.90 -11.83 12.01
CA PHE A 35 2.12 -13.23 12.43
C PHE A 35 2.73 -14.10 11.31
N TYR A 36 2.37 -13.89 10.04
CA TYR A 36 3.04 -14.55 8.91
C TYR A 36 4.48 -14.06 8.76
N ALA A 37 4.70 -12.75 8.95
CA ALA A 37 6.03 -12.15 8.88
C ALA A 37 7.00 -12.63 9.97
N GLN A 38 6.51 -13.23 11.06
CA GLN A 38 7.35 -13.89 12.07
C GLN A 38 7.87 -15.26 11.62
N GLN A 39 7.21 -15.92 10.66
CA GLN A 39 7.53 -17.30 10.27
C GLN A 39 8.39 -17.39 9.02
N VAL A 40 8.22 -16.46 8.08
CA VAL A 40 8.93 -16.45 6.80
C VAL A 40 9.22 -15.02 6.34
N PRO A 41 10.25 -14.79 5.49
CA PRO A 41 10.45 -13.51 4.83
C PRO A 41 9.15 -13.04 4.17
N SER A 42 8.62 -11.93 4.68
CA SER A 42 7.35 -11.36 4.26
C SER A 42 7.49 -9.88 3.94
N MET A 43 6.66 -9.43 3.00
CA MET A 43 6.53 -8.03 2.61
C MET A 43 5.04 -7.70 2.56
N PHE A 44 4.67 -6.59 3.19
CA PHE A 44 3.34 -6.00 3.14
C PHE A 44 3.48 -4.62 2.51
N PHE A 45 2.57 -4.25 1.62
CA PHE A 45 2.57 -2.96 0.94
C PHE A 45 1.12 -2.51 0.71
N PHE A 46 0.94 -1.23 0.43
CA PHE A 46 -0.37 -0.63 0.21
C PHE A 46 -0.54 -0.30 -1.26
N VAL A 47 -1.76 -0.51 -1.78
CA VAL A 47 -2.22 0.05 -3.05
C VAL A 47 -3.09 1.26 -2.72
N GLY A 48 -2.73 2.43 -3.25
CA GLY A 48 -3.52 3.64 -3.06
C GLY A 48 -4.88 3.54 -3.75
N SER A 49 -5.94 3.93 -3.06
CA SER A 49 -7.33 3.86 -3.56
C SER A 49 -8.09 5.17 -3.45
N THR A 50 -7.39 6.28 -3.20
CA THR A 50 -7.97 7.62 -3.26
C THR A 50 -8.21 8.00 -4.72
N ALA A 51 -9.44 8.40 -5.04
CA ALA A 51 -9.80 8.76 -6.41
C ALA A 51 -9.01 9.96 -6.95
N LYS A 52 -8.72 9.94 -8.25
CA LYS A 52 -8.00 11.03 -8.93
C LYS A 52 -8.67 12.40 -8.68
N GLY A 53 -7.85 13.39 -8.34
CA GLY A 53 -8.31 14.75 -8.06
C GLY A 53 -8.73 14.99 -6.60
N ILE A 54 -8.75 13.96 -5.76
CA ILE A 54 -8.89 14.09 -4.31
C ILE A 54 -7.49 14.06 -3.68
N ASP A 55 -7.20 15.01 -2.79
CA ASP A 55 -5.96 15.01 -2.01
C ASP A 55 -5.99 13.87 -0.97
N PRO A 56 -5.09 12.85 -1.08
CA PRO A 56 -5.04 11.73 -0.14
C PRO A 56 -4.83 12.15 1.32
N ALA A 57 -4.22 13.31 1.57
CA ALA A 57 -3.99 13.80 2.93
C ALA A 57 -5.28 14.28 3.62
N THR A 58 -6.34 14.55 2.85
CA THR A 58 -7.64 15.03 3.35
C THR A 58 -8.78 14.05 3.10
N ALA A 59 -8.52 12.98 2.34
CA ALA A 59 -9.50 11.94 2.08
C ALA A 59 -9.93 11.23 3.37
N PRO A 60 -11.21 10.79 3.49
CA PRO A 60 -11.65 10.00 4.62
C PRO A 60 -10.81 8.72 4.78
N SER A 61 -10.29 8.49 5.98
CA SER A 61 -9.44 7.33 6.27
C SER A 61 -10.23 6.01 6.24
N ASN A 62 -9.49 4.90 6.23
CA ASN A 62 -10.04 3.59 6.60
C ASN A 62 -10.81 3.68 7.93
N HIS A 63 -11.89 2.91 8.05
CA HIS A 63 -12.86 2.92 9.17
C HIS A 63 -13.77 4.16 9.30
N SER A 64 -13.66 5.17 8.43
CA SER A 64 -14.62 6.27 8.38
C SER A 64 -15.94 5.83 7.73
N PRO A 65 -17.13 6.30 8.19
CA PRO A 65 -18.40 6.09 7.47
C PRO A 65 -18.45 6.81 6.12
N GLN A 66 -17.49 7.70 5.85
CA GLN A 66 -17.35 8.43 4.59
C GLN A 66 -16.28 7.81 3.67
N PHE A 67 -15.69 6.68 4.07
CA PHE A 67 -14.70 5.99 3.23
C PHE A 67 -15.30 5.66 1.86
N LEU A 68 -14.54 5.94 0.82
CA LEU A 68 -14.90 5.65 -0.57
C LEU A 68 -13.68 5.07 -1.29
N LEU A 69 -13.89 3.92 -1.93
CA LEU A 69 -12.88 3.23 -2.72
C LEU A 69 -12.93 3.73 -4.18
N ASP A 70 -11.79 4.13 -4.74
CA ASP A 70 -11.63 4.17 -6.20
C ASP A 70 -11.48 2.74 -6.73
N GLU A 71 -12.56 2.19 -7.31
CA GLU A 71 -12.57 0.81 -7.81
C GLU A 71 -11.52 0.54 -8.89
N SER A 72 -10.98 1.57 -9.56
CA SER A 72 -9.87 1.38 -10.50
C SER A 72 -8.57 0.89 -9.82
N SER A 73 -8.44 1.02 -8.50
CA SER A 73 -7.32 0.43 -7.76
C SER A 73 -7.37 -1.10 -7.72
N LEU A 74 -8.54 -1.70 -7.95
CA LEU A 74 -8.71 -3.15 -7.97
C LEU A 74 -8.05 -3.81 -9.20
N ASP A 75 -7.84 -3.06 -10.28
CA ASP A 75 -7.10 -3.56 -11.45
C ASP A 75 -5.58 -3.66 -11.16
N VAL A 76 -5.09 -2.94 -10.15
CA VAL A 76 -3.68 -2.92 -9.74
C VAL A 76 -3.40 -3.92 -8.62
N GLY A 77 -4.33 -4.09 -7.67
CA GLY A 77 -4.20 -4.95 -6.48
C GLY A 77 -4.51 -6.43 -6.74
#